data_AF-A0A226MA70-F1
#
_entry.id   AF-A0A226MA70-F1
#
_cell.length_a   1.000
_cell.length_b   1.000
_cell.length_c   1.000
_cell.angle_alpha   90.00
_cell.angle_beta   90.00
_cell.angle_gamma   90.00
#
_symmetry.space_group_name_H-M   'P 1'
#
loop_
_entity.id
_entity.type
_entity.pdbx_description
1 polymer ?
#
loop_
_entity_poly.entity_id
_entity_poly.type
_entity_poly.pdbx_seq_one_letter_code
_entity_poly.pdbx_strand_id
1 'polypeptide(L)'
;RFAEHFHSSENTDLILVALQGMRDCSNYSTQVAATMMAALMDNFKPTPDDVQRIVTAIQRSRKMTTAMRAQRIIQDGLPWLAASDPHSVTLSLLCCSPTCDKDTWELWEMVLSSVDVAPQMAQELLQQLEMAPLSQETEIGTLPLAATIALHEIMQHSRYDPQEHQFFPELFVALIFQMVSSGARTPTEVRAITAGPFCPSAPTSAFRIVVEVLRNLLQCAGLDRLAHSMDRHELWGQLLGAATWRDGLRTLARLMARNSWHQCTPIFSHVQKLLQYHQLQWREVPAMVFYVE
;
A
#
# COMPACT_ATOMS: atom_id res chain seq x y z
N ARG A 1 -22.44 -1.03 -29.81
CA ARG A 1 -23.17 -1.96 -28.91
C ARG A 1 -24.02 -1.15 -27.94
N PHE A 2 -25.14 -1.67 -27.42
CA PHE A 2 -26.12 -0.93 -26.59
C PHE A 2 -25.50 -0.14 -25.41
N ALA A 3 -24.41 -0.63 -24.81
CA ALA A 3 -23.67 0.02 -23.73
C ALA A 3 -22.97 1.35 -24.11
N GLU A 4 -22.69 1.59 -25.40
CA GLU A 4 -21.97 2.80 -25.87
C GLU A 4 -22.81 4.09 -25.81
N HIS A 5 -24.11 3.97 -25.53
CA HIS A 5 -25.05 5.09 -25.54
C HIS A 5 -25.39 5.62 -24.13
N PHE A 6 -24.87 5.00 -23.07
CA PHE A 6 -25.14 5.38 -21.69
C PHE A 6 -24.10 6.35 -21.13
N HIS A 7 -24.55 7.24 -20.25
CA HIS A 7 -23.68 8.05 -19.42
C HIS A 7 -22.93 7.19 -18.39
N SER A 8 -21.82 7.71 -17.85
CA SER A 8 -20.99 6.98 -16.88
C SER A 8 -21.80 6.48 -15.68
N SER A 9 -22.63 7.36 -15.11
CA SER A 9 -23.49 7.05 -13.96
C SER A 9 -24.52 5.95 -14.25
N GLU A 10 -25.08 5.93 -15.47
CA GLU A 10 -26.06 4.91 -15.87
C GLU A 10 -25.40 3.54 -16.01
N ASN A 11 -24.19 3.49 -16.59
CA ASN A 11 -23.40 2.27 -16.66
C ASN A 11 -23.04 1.76 -15.25
N THR A 12 -22.68 2.65 -14.32
CA THR A 12 -22.45 2.30 -12.92
C THR A 12 -23.69 1.68 -12.29
N ASP A 13 -24.85 2.31 -12.41
CA ASP A 13 -26.09 1.78 -11.85
C ASP A 13 -26.47 0.42 -12.45
N LEU A 14 -26.26 0.22 -13.76
CA LEU A 14 -26.45 -1.07 -14.42
C LEU A 14 -25.47 -2.14 -13.92
N ILE A 15 -24.20 -1.80 -13.70
CA ILE A 15 -23.20 -2.72 -13.10
C ILE A 15 -23.61 -3.10 -11.68
N LEU A 16 -24.08 -2.14 -10.88
CA LEU A 16 -24.56 -2.39 -9.51
C LEU A 16 -25.79 -3.33 -9.51
N VAL A 17 -26.72 -3.13 -10.44
CA VAL A 17 -27.86 -4.04 -10.64
C VAL A 17 -27.40 -5.43 -11.08
N ALA A 18 -26.42 -5.52 -11.98
CA ALA A 18 -25.85 -6.81 -12.38
C ALA A 18 -25.20 -7.55 -11.19
N LEU A 19 -24.39 -6.84 -10.39
CA LEU A 19 -23.78 -7.38 -9.18
C LEU A 19 -24.84 -7.87 -8.19
N GLN A 20 -25.94 -7.13 -8.03
CA GLN A 20 -27.06 -7.55 -7.19
C GLN A 20 -27.77 -8.79 -7.74
N GLY A 21 -28.09 -8.84 -9.03
CA GLY A 21 -28.75 -10.00 -9.67
C GLY A 21 -27.88 -11.27 -9.67
N MET A 22 -26.56 -11.12 -9.60
CA MET A 22 -25.62 -12.25 -9.42
C MET A 22 -25.63 -12.85 -8.00
N ARG A 23 -26.26 -12.18 -7.02
CA ARG A 23 -26.48 -12.73 -5.67
C ARG A 23 -27.71 -13.61 -5.60
N ASP A 24 -28.63 -13.49 -6.56
CA ASP A 24 -29.86 -14.28 -6.58
C ASP A 24 -29.54 -15.73 -6.97
N CYS A 25 -29.99 -16.69 -6.15
CA CYS A 25 -29.69 -18.13 -6.30
C CYS A 25 -30.30 -18.79 -7.55
N SER A 26 -30.92 -18.05 -8.46
CA SER A 26 -31.48 -18.62 -9.69
C SER A 26 -30.42 -18.61 -10.79
N ASN A 27 -30.07 -19.79 -11.31
CA ASN A 27 -29.05 -19.91 -12.37
C ASN A 27 -29.34 -19.01 -13.59
N TYR A 28 -30.62 -18.79 -13.90
CA TYR A 28 -31.03 -17.95 -15.02
C TYR A 28 -30.76 -16.45 -14.75
N SER A 29 -31.17 -15.92 -13.60
CA SER A 29 -30.90 -14.52 -13.24
C SER A 29 -29.41 -14.25 -13.13
N THR A 30 -28.65 -15.19 -12.55
CA THR A 30 -27.19 -15.07 -12.45
C THR A 30 -26.53 -15.01 -13.83
N GLN A 31 -26.95 -15.86 -14.78
CA GLN A 31 -26.37 -15.91 -16.12
C GLN A 31 -26.62 -14.63 -16.92
N VAL A 32 -27.83 -14.08 -16.84
CA VAL A 32 -28.20 -12.83 -17.51
C VAL A 32 -27.41 -11.67 -16.91
N ALA A 33 -27.37 -11.56 -15.58
CA ALA A 33 -26.63 -10.53 -14.88
C ALA A 33 -25.11 -10.57 -15.17
N ALA A 34 -24.53 -11.77 -15.16
CA ALA A 34 -23.15 -12.03 -15.57
C ALA A 34 -22.86 -11.53 -16.99
N THR A 35 -23.73 -11.86 -17.95
CA THR A 35 -23.57 -11.45 -19.35
C THR A 35 -23.69 -9.93 -19.51
N MET A 36 -24.60 -9.31 -18.75
CA MET A 36 -24.77 -7.86 -18.73
C MET A 36 -23.52 -7.17 -18.18
N MET A 37 -22.95 -7.64 -17.07
CA MET A 37 -21.73 -7.08 -16.49
C MET A 37 -20.55 -7.14 -17.46
N ALA A 38 -20.32 -8.30 -18.09
CA ALA A 38 -19.25 -8.44 -19.07
C ALA A 38 -19.40 -7.49 -20.28
N ALA A 39 -20.63 -7.32 -20.77
CA ALA A 39 -20.89 -6.41 -21.89
C ALA A 39 -20.72 -4.91 -21.53
N LEU A 40 -20.98 -4.54 -20.28
CA LEU A 40 -20.80 -3.18 -19.78
C LEU A 40 -19.31 -2.85 -19.59
N MET A 41 -18.52 -3.79 -19.06
CA MET A 41 -17.08 -3.60 -18.84
C MET A 41 -16.28 -3.30 -20.13
N ASP A 42 -16.68 -3.85 -21.27
CA ASP A 42 -15.98 -3.66 -22.55
C ASP A 42 -15.87 -2.18 -22.99
N ASN A 43 -16.85 -1.34 -22.63
CA ASN A 43 -16.97 0.03 -23.16
C ASN A 43 -17.04 1.10 -22.05
N PHE A 44 -17.07 0.69 -20.79
CA PHE A 44 -17.25 1.60 -19.68
C PHE A 44 -15.93 2.27 -19.29
N LYS A 45 -15.96 3.59 -19.08
CA LYS A 45 -14.84 4.37 -18.55
C LYS A 45 -15.24 4.92 -17.19
N PRO A 46 -14.94 4.22 -16.09
CA PRO A 46 -15.42 4.60 -14.77
C PRO A 46 -14.77 5.91 -14.32
N THR A 47 -15.54 6.77 -13.67
CA THR A 47 -14.99 7.87 -12.87
C THR A 47 -14.53 7.36 -11.50
N PRO A 48 -13.73 8.13 -10.74
CA PRO A 48 -13.29 7.73 -9.39
C PRO A 48 -14.44 7.33 -8.45
N ASP A 49 -15.58 8.05 -8.48
CA ASP A 49 -16.77 7.71 -7.68
C ASP A 49 -17.40 6.38 -8.13
N ASP A 50 -17.43 6.14 -9.45
CA ASP A 50 -17.92 4.88 -10.02
C ASP A 50 -17.07 3.70 -9.53
N VAL A 51 -15.74 3.83 -9.55
CA VAL A 51 -14.80 2.80 -9.08
C VAL A 51 -15.07 2.46 -7.62
N GLN A 52 -15.17 3.45 -6.74
CA GLN A 52 -15.40 3.23 -5.32
C GLN A 52 -16.72 2.49 -5.06
N ARG A 53 -17.79 2.89 -5.75
CA ARG A 53 -19.11 2.24 -5.65
C ARG A 53 -19.05 0.79 -6.13
N ILE A 54 -18.39 0.53 -7.25
CA ILE A 54 -18.29 -0.80 -7.85
C ILE A 54 -17.41 -1.74 -7.01
N VAL A 55 -16.24 -1.28 -6.53
CA VAL A 55 -15.36 -2.08 -5.64
C VAL A 55 -16.11 -2.49 -4.37
N THR A 56 -16.82 -1.56 -3.75
CA THR A 56 -17.63 -1.83 -2.55
C THR A 56 -18.75 -2.85 -2.85
N ALA A 57 -19.39 -2.74 -4.02
CA ALA A 57 -20.43 -3.68 -4.42
C ALA A 57 -19.87 -5.07 -4.76
N ILE A 58 -18.70 -5.15 -5.39
CA ILE A 58 -17.96 -6.39 -5.65
C ILE A 58 -17.67 -7.11 -4.33
N GLN A 59 -17.15 -6.40 -3.33
CA GLN A 59 -16.85 -6.97 -2.01
C GLN A 59 -18.08 -7.59 -1.35
N ARG A 60 -19.20 -6.87 -1.36
CA ARG A 60 -20.47 -7.36 -0.80
C ARG A 60 -21.01 -8.56 -1.58
N SER A 61 -20.91 -8.53 -2.91
CA SER A 61 -21.46 -9.56 -3.79
C SER A 61 -20.63 -10.84 -3.73
N ARG A 62 -19.29 -10.75 -3.67
CA ARG A 62 -18.38 -11.90 -3.55
C ARG A 62 -18.77 -12.83 -2.39
N LYS A 63 -19.11 -12.27 -1.23
CA LYS A 63 -19.49 -13.03 -0.03
C LYS A 63 -20.80 -13.82 -0.18
N MET A 64 -21.64 -13.45 -1.15
CA MET A 64 -23.01 -13.96 -1.27
C MET A 64 -23.25 -14.71 -2.57
N THR A 65 -22.28 -14.72 -3.49
CA THR A 65 -22.37 -15.41 -4.78
C THR A 65 -21.73 -16.79 -4.70
N THR A 66 -22.54 -17.83 -4.93
CA THR A 66 -22.09 -19.24 -4.97
C THR A 66 -21.85 -19.76 -6.40
N ALA A 67 -22.40 -19.07 -7.41
CA ALA A 67 -22.29 -19.49 -8.80
C ALA A 67 -20.89 -19.21 -9.38
N MET A 68 -20.23 -20.26 -9.87
CA MET A 68 -18.86 -20.20 -10.39
C MET A 68 -18.66 -19.14 -11.50
N ARG A 69 -19.63 -18.97 -12.40
CA ARG A 69 -19.53 -17.97 -13.47
C ARG A 69 -19.56 -16.53 -12.94
N ALA A 70 -20.45 -16.26 -11.98
CA ALA A 70 -20.52 -14.95 -11.36
C ALA A 70 -19.28 -14.64 -10.51
N GLN A 71 -18.72 -15.65 -9.84
CA GLN A 71 -17.43 -15.52 -9.15
C GLN A 71 -16.30 -15.14 -10.12
N ARG A 72 -16.20 -15.79 -11.29
CA ARG A 72 -15.20 -15.43 -12.31
C ARG A 72 -15.34 -14.00 -12.78
N ILE A 73 -16.56 -13.55 -13.09
CA ILE A 73 -16.76 -12.17 -13.56
C ILE A 73 -16.43 -11.15 -12.48
N ILE A 74 -16.75 -11.45 -11.21
CA ILE A 74 -16.32 -10.63 -10.08
C ILE A 74 -14.79 -10.60 -9.96
N GLN A 75 -14.13 -11.76 -10.13
CA GLN A 75 -12.66 -11.88 -10.10
C GLN A 75 -12.00 -11.12 -11.26
N ASP A 76 -12.57 -11.16 -12.46
CA ASP A 76 -12.07 -10.45 -13.64
C ASP A 76 -12.36 -8.93 -13.57
N GLY A 77 -13.43 -8.54 -12.85
CA GLY A 77 -13.86 -7.15 -12.69
C GLY A 77 -12.88 -6.25 -11.95
N LEU A 78 -12.25 -6.77 -10.90
CA LEU A 78 -11.32 -6.00 -10.06
C LEU A 78 -10.03 -5.61 -10.79
N PRO A 79 -9.30 -6.54 -11.45
CA PRO A 79 -8.14 -6.18 -12.26
C PRO A 79 -8.48 -5.19 -13.37
N TRP A 80 -9.65 -5.32 -14.00
CA TRP A 80 -10.10 -4.39 -15.03
C TRP A 80 -10.33 -2.96 -14.49
N LEU A 81 -10.95 -2.82 -13.31
CA LEU A 81 -11.09 -1.53 -12.63
C LEU A 81 -9.72 -0.94 -12.30
N ALA A 82 -8.80 -1.77 -11.80
CA ALA A 82 -7.48 -1.32 -11.38
C ALA A 82 -6.60 -0.91 -12.57
N ALA A 83 -6.76 -1.56 -13.72
CA ALA A 83 -6.13 -1.14 -14.98
C ALA A 83 -6.71 0.19 -15.52
N SER A 84 -7.95 0.52 -15.16
CA SER A 84 -8.61 1.75 -15.58
C SER A 84 -8.26 2.93 -14.67
N ASP A 85 -8.26 2.71 -13.36
CA ASP A 85 -7.96 3.71 -12.34
C ASP A 85 -7.32 3.06 -11.10
N PRO A 86 -5.98 2.86 -11.08
CA PRO A 86 -5.28 2.22 -9.98
C PRO A 86 -5.35 3.04 -8.69
N HIS A 87 -5.46 4.36 -8.79
CA HIS A 87 -5.57 5.27 -7.65
C HIS A 87 -6.87 5.03 -6.89
N SER A 88 -8.00 5.11 -7.59
CA SER A 88 -9.32 4.93 -6.96
C SER A 88 -9.52 3.51 -6.43
N VAL A 89 -8.97 2.49 -7.10
CA VAL A 89 -9.01 1.11 -6.58
C VAL A 89 -8.15 0.97 -5.32
N THR A 90 -6.92 1.50 -5.32
CA THR A 90 -6.05 1.49 -4.14
C THR A 90 -6.74 2.13 -2.94
N LEU A 91 -7.25 3.34 -3.09
CA LEU A 91 -7.97 4.04 -2.02
C LEU A 91 -9.19 3.27 -1.55
N SER A 92 -9.97 2.70 -2.47
CA SER A 92 -11.13 1.89 -2.12
C SER A 92 -10.72 0.68 -1.28
N LEU A 93 -9.68 -0.07 -1.69
CA LEU A 93 -9.21 -1.23 -0.93
C LEU A 93 -8.68 -0.87 0.46
N LEU A 94 -7.95 0.24 0.58
CA LEU A 94 -7.47 0.75 1.87
C LEU A 94 -8.63 1.15 2.80
N CYS A 95 -9.66 1.80 2.26
CA CYS A 95 -10.85 2.19 3.01
C CYS A 95 -11.72 0.99 3.42
N CYS A 96 -11.72 -0.10 2.65
CA CYS A 96 -12.54 -1.26 2.93
C CYS A 96 -12.07 -2.07 4.14
N SER A 97 -10.76 -2.16 4.35
CA SER A 97 -10.18 -2.72 5.58
C SER A 97 -8.82 -2.08 5.86
N PRO A 98 -8.76 -1.07 6.76
CA PRO A 98 -7.51 -0.43 7.13
C PRO A 98 -6.48 -1.39 7.76
N THR A 99 -6.94 -2.52 8.30
CA THR A 99 -6.10 -3.58 8.86
C THR A 99 -5.74 -4.68 7.86
N CYS A 100 -6.16 -4.55 6.59
CA CYS A 100 -6.00 -5.56 5.54
C CYS A 100 -6.36 -6.97 6.03
N ASP A 101 -7.61 -7.17 6.45
CA ASP A 101 -8.07 -8.51 6.83
C ASP A 101 -7.99 -9.52 5.68
N LYS A 102 -8.08 -10.81 6.00
CA LYS A 102 -8.00 -11.90 5.02
C LYS A 102 -8.97 -11.71 3.84
N ASP A 103 -10.19 -11.22 4.09
CA ASP A 103 -11.19 -11.03 3.04
C ASP A 103 -10.77 -9.94 2.05
N THR A 104 -10.16 -8.87 2.56
CA THR A 104 -9.64 -7.73 1.79
C THR A 104 -8.35 -8.11 1.08
N TRP A 105 -7.48 -8.92 1.71
CA TRP A 105 -6.28 -9.46 1.09
C TRP A 105 -6.59 -10.28 -0.16
N GLU A 106 -7.66 -11.09 -0.16
CA GLU A 106 -8.10 -11.81 -1.36
C GLU A 106 -8.42 -10.86 -2.54
N LEU A 107 -8.85 -9.62 -2.28
CA LEU A 107 -9.08 -8.62 -3.34
C LEU A 107 -7.77 -8.03 -3.85
N TRP A 108 -6.84 -7.75 -2.93
CA TRP A 108 -5.48 -7.32 -3.27
C TRP A 108 -4.80 -8.38 -4.15
N GLU A 109 -4.89 -9.65 -3.78
CA GLU A 109 -4.34 -10.76 -4.56
C GLU A 109 -4.95 -10.84 -5.98
N MET A 110 -6.27 -10.64 -6.11
CA MET A 110 -6.90 -10.56 -7.43
C MET A 110 -6.32 -9.42 -8.27
N VAL A 111 -6.22 -8.21 -7.73
CA VAL A 111 -5.71 -7.04 -8.47
C VAL A 111 -4.23 -7.20 -8.81
N LEU A 112 -3.42 -7.66 -7.86
CA LEU A 112 -1.98 -7.82 -8.01
C LEU A 112 -1.59 -9.04 -8.87
N SER A 113 -2.53 -9.91 -9.21
CA SER A 113 -2.31 -10.96 -10.22
C SER A 113 -2.03 -10.39 -11.63
N SER A 114 -2.42 -9.14 -11.86
CA SER A 114 -2.12 -8.41 -13.10
C SER A 114 -0.75 -7.74 -13.02
N VAL A 115 0.18 -8.18 -13.87
CA VAL A 115 1.57 -7.68 -13.92
C VAL A 115 1.63 -6.18 -14.23
N ASP A 116 0.74 -5.68 -15.08
CA ASP A 116 0.74 -4.28 -15.52
C ASP A 116 0.27 -3.30 -14.44
N VAL A 117 -0.53 -3.81 -13.49
CA VAL A 117 -1.21 -2.99 -12.46
C VAL A 117 -0.40 -2.95 -11.16
N ALA A 118 0.34 -4.01 -10.83
CA ALA A 118 1.07 -4.10 -9.57
C ALA A 118 2.05 -2.92 -9.32
N PRO A 119 2.86 -2.46 -10.30
CA PRO A 119 3.72 -1.29 -10.10
C PRO A 119 2.93 0.00 -9.85
N GLN A 120 1.77 0.16 -10.51
CA GLN A 120 0.91 1.33 -10.33
C GLN A 120 0.32 1.35 -8.92
N MET A 121 -0.19 0.20 -8.44
CA MET A 121 -0.69 0.07 -7.07
C MET A 121 0.40 0.36 -6.02
N ALA A 122 1.64 -0.10 -6.26
CA ALA A 122 2.77 0.21 -5.38
C ALA A 122 3.10 1.72 -5.35
N GLN A 123 3.04 2.38 -6.50
CA GLN A 123 3.17 3.84 -6.59
C GLN A 123 2.05 4.57 -5.83
N GLU A 124 0.81 4.09 -5.90
CA GLU A 124 -0.30 4.67 -5.14
C GLU A 124 -0.13 4.49 -3.63
N LEU A 125 0.35 3.33 -3.17
CA LEU A 125 0.70 3.10 -1.76
C LEU A 125 1.81 4.06 -1.29
N LEU A 126 2.84 4.28 -2.12
CA LEU A 126 3.87 5.27 -1.84
C LEU A 126 3.27 6.68 -1.69
N GLN A 127 2.38 7.10 -2.60
CA GLN A 127 1.71 8.40 -2.48
C GLN A 127 0.97 8.52 -1.14
N GLN A 128 0.23 7.48 -0.73
CA GLN A 128 -0.47 7.49 0.56
C GLN A 128 0.50 7.61 1.76
N LEU A 129 1.67 6.96 1.70
CA LEU A 129 2.72 7.12 2.71
C LEU A 129 3.31 8.52 2.73
N GLU A 130 3.26 9.27 1.65
CA GLU A 130 3.87 10.59 1.54
C GLU A 130 2.91 11.73 1.94
N MET A 131 1.60 11.48 1.90
CA MET A 131 0.55 12.49 2.14
C MET A 131 0.54 13.06 3.56
N ALA A 132 0.80 12.24 4.58
CA ALA A 132 0.69 12.65 5.99
C ALA A 132 1.51 11.72 6.90
N PRO A 133 2.02 12.20 8.05
CA PRO A 133 2.66 11.34 9.02
C PRO A 133 1.64 10.43 9.73
N LEU A 134 2.04 9.20 10.07
CA LEU A 134 1.23 8.19 10.77
C LEU A 134 0.59 8.67 12.08
N SER A 135 1.19 9.67 12.74
CA SER A 135 0.68 10.21 14.00
C SER A 135 -0.34 11.34 13.82
N GLN A 136 -0.75 11.68 12.60
CA GLN A 136 -1.74 12.72 12.38
C GLN A 136 -3.15 12.17 12.69
N GLU A 137 -3.78 12.64 13.77
CA GLU A 137 -5.13 12.26 14.22
C GLU A 137 -6.24 12.84 13.33
N THR A 138 -6.23 12.52 12.04
CA THR A 138 -7.30 12.87 11.09
C THR A 138 -7.76 11.62 10.34
N GLU A 139 -8.98 11.63 9.77
CA GLU A 139 -9.45 10.51 8.92
C GLU A 139 -8.44 10.19 7.79
N ILE A 140 -7.79 11.22 7.24
CA ILE A 140 -6.69 11.13 6.26
C ILE A 140 -5.44 10.42 6.85
N GLY A 141 -5.19 10.58 8.15
CA GLY A 141 -4.06 9.95 8.85
C GLY A 141 -4.19 8.43 9.06
N THR A 142 -5.35 7.84 8.77
CA THR A 142 -5.52 6.38 8.78
C THR A 142 -4.99 5.70 7.51
N LEU A 143 -4.91 6.44 6.39
CA LEU A 143 -4.48 5.91 5.10
C LEU A 143 -2.98 5.56 5.05
N PRO A 144 -2.03 6.36 5.58
CA PRO A 144 -0.62 5.96 5.65
C PRO A 144 -0.40 4.65 6.41
N LEU A 145 -1.16 4.43 7.49
CA LEU A 145 -1.10 3.18 8.25
C LEU A 145 -1.66 2.02 7.43
N ALA A 146 -2.84 2.19 6.83
CA ALA A 146 -3.44 1.19 5.96
C ALA A 146 -2.50 0.84 4.79
N ALA A 147 -1.84 1.83 4.19
CA ALA A 147 -0.87 1.64 3.11
C ALA A 147 0.37 0.88 3.59
N THR A 148 0.87 1.17 4.79
CA THR A 148 1.97 0.41 5.42
C THR A 148 1.58 -1.05 5.63
N ILE A 149 0.37 -1.31 6.11
CA ILE A 149 -0.15 -2.66 6.34
C ILE A 149 -0.34 -3.39 4.99
N ALA A 150 -0.91 -2.74 3.98
CA ALA A 150 -1.05 -3.32 2.65
C ALA A 150 0.31 -3.67 2.04
N LEU A 151 1.31 -2.77 2.15
CA LEU A 151 2.68 -3.05 1.72
C LEU A 151 3.27 -4.25 2.48
N HIS A 152 3.06 -4.33 3.79
CA HIS A 152 3.49 -5.47 4.60
C HIS A 152 2.92 -6.80 4.06
N GLU A 153 1.60 -6.86 3.82
CA GLU A 153 0.96 -8.05 3.29
C GLU A 153 1.45 -8.40 1.87
N ILE A 154 1.64 -7.40 1.02
CA ILE A 154 2.22 -7.58 -0.33
C ILE A 154 3.59 -8.24 -0.23
N MET A 155 4.47 -7.76 0.65
CA MET A 155 5.82 -8.30 0.78
C MET A 155 5.85 -9.70 1.39
N GLN A 156 4.86 -10.06 2.23
CA GLN A 156 4.77 -11.41 2.80
C GLN A 156 4.28 -12.45 1.79
N HIS A 157 3.34 -12.08 0.92
CA HIS A 157 2.65 -13.02 0.04
C HIS A 157 3.18 -13.02 -1.39
N SER A 158 3.75 -11.92 -1.86
CA SER A 158 4.44 -11.88 -3.15
C SER A 158 5.86 -12.42 -2.99
N ARG A 159 6.30 -13.27 -3.93
CA ARG A 159 7.73 -13.57 -4.10
C ARG A 159 8.37 -12.34 -4.74
N TYR A 160 8.47 -11.27 -3.96
CA TYR A 160 9.00 -9.97 -4.35
C TYR A 160 10.40 -10.18 -4.94
N ASP A 161 10.57 -9.98 -6.26
CA ASP A 161 11.83 -10.28 -6.96
C ASP A 161 12.84 -9.15 -6.71
N PRO A 162 14.02 -9.44 -6.10
CA PRO A 162 15.13 -8.49 -5.90
C PRO A 162 15.47 -7.60 -7.09
N GLN A 163 15.27 -8.08 -8.31
CA GLN A 163 15.74 -7.42 -9.53
C GLN A 163 14.81 -6.29 -10.03
N GLU A 164 13.55 -6.20 -9.57
CA GLU A 164 12.51 -5.35 -10.16
C GLU A 164 12.00 -4.23 -9.22
N HIS A 165 12.81 -3.83 -8.24
CA HIS A 165 12.42 -2.87 -7.20
C HIS A 165 12.39 -1.41 -7.64
N GLN A 166 11.46 -1.07 -8.53
CA GLN A 166 11.35 0.26 -9.13
C GLN A 166 11.19 1.38 -8.09
N PHE A 167 10.50 1.12 -6.97
CA PHE A 167 10.17 2.12 -5.94
C PHE A 167 10.87 1.90 -4.59
N PHE A 168 11.87 1.02 -4.51
CA PHE A 168 12.56 0.76 -3.24
C PHE A 168 13.15 2.02 -2.59
N PRO A 169 13.88 2.89 -3.31
CA PRO A 169 14.48 4.08 -2.70
C PRO A 169 13.43 5.03 -2.10
N GLU A 170 12.36 5.26 -2.84
CA GLU A 170 11.21 6.09 -2.46
C GLU A 170 10.50 5.51 -1.22
N LEU A 171 10.13 4.23 -1.26
CA LEU A 171 9.45 3.54 -0.15
C LEU A 171 10.30 3.53 1.12
N PHE A 172 11.60 3.25 0.98
CA PHE A 172 12.54 3.26 2.10
C PHE A 172 12.58 4.65 2.77
N VAL A 173 12.74 5.71 1.97
CA VAL A 173 12.80 7.08 2.49
C VAL A 173 11.48 7.48 3.14
N ALA A 174 10.34 7.20 2.50
CA ALA A 174 9.02 7.50 3.03
C ALA A 174 8.81 6.83 4.39
N LEU A 175 9.12 5.54 4.52
CA LEU A 175 8.94 4.78 5.77
C LEU A 175 9.93 5.21 6.87
N ILE A 176 11.19 5.50 6.54
CA ILE A 176 12.15 6.07 7.51
C ILE A 176 11.63 7.42 8.03
N PHE A 177 11.14 8.28 7.13
CA PHE A 177 10.60 9.58 7.51
C PHE A 177 9.34 9.43 8.35
N GLN A 178 8.47 8.46 8.04
CA GLN A 178 7.30 8.13 8.84
C GLN A 178 7.67 7.77 10.29
N MET A 179 8.74 7.00 10.51
CA MET A 179 9.19 6.66 11.86
C MET A 179 9.63 7.88 12.66
N VAL A 180 10.50 8.71 12.08
CA VAL A 180 11.15 9.85 12.76
C VAL A 180 10.23 11.06 12.91
N SER A 181 9.19 11.17 12.08
CA SER A 181 8.24 12.29 12.10
C SER A 181 7.05 12.05 13.02
N SER A 182 6.90 10.82 13.52
CA SER A 182 5.91 10.54 14.54
C SER A 182 6.43 10.98 15.90
N GLY A 183 5.56 11.67 16.65
CA GLY A 183 5.87 12.39 17.89
C GLY A 183 6.61 11.59 18.98
N ALA A 184 6.88 12.27 20.09
CA ALA A 184 7.73 11.72 21.13
C ALA A 184 7.20 10.40 21.72
N ARG A 185 8.03 9.35 21.70
CA ARG A 185 7.73 8.04 22.28
C ARG A 185 8.55 7.78 23.53
N THR A 186 7.98 7.05 24.47
CA THR A 186 8.68 6.63 25.68
C THR A 186 9.67 5.49 25.37
N PRO A 187 10.79 5.36 26.10
CA PRO A 187 11.74 4.27 25.90
C PRO A 187 11.11 2.87 26.01
N THR A 188 10.07 2.71 26.81
CA THR A 188 9.32 1.45 26.98
C THR A 188 8.57 1.07 25.71
N GLU A 189 7.92 2.04 25.06
CA GLU A 189 7.21 1.84 23.78
C GLU A 189 8.19 1.51 22.66
N VAL A 190 9.31 2.24 22.59
CA VAL A 190 10.38 1.97 21.61
C VAL A 190 10.87 0.54 21.74
N ARG A 191 11.16 0.08 22.96
CA ARG A 191 11.58 -1.30 23.20
C ARG A 191 10.51 -2.32 22.80
N ALA A 192 9.24 -2.05 23.06
CA ALA A 192 8.14 -2.93 22.64
C ALA A 192 8.00 -3.02 21.11
N ILE A 193 8.29 -1.94 20.39
CA ILE A 193 8.28 -1.88 18.93
C ILE A 193 9.45 -2.67 18.33
N THR A 194 10.64 -2.55 18.91
CA THR A 194 11.87 -3.16 18.36
C THR A 194 12.13 -4.58 18.86
N ALA A 195 11.39 -5.06 19.86
CA ALA A 195 11.62 -6.36 20.48
C ALA A 195 10.97 -7.53 19.75
N GLY A 196 11.80 -8.53 19.40
CA GLY A 196 11.39 -9.90 19.07
C GLY A 196 10.63 -10.08 17.74
N PRO A 197 10.50 -11.33 17.26
CA PRO A 197 9.72 -11.65 16.07
C PRO A 197 8.23 -11.37 16.27
N PHE A 198 7.54 -11.01 15.18
CA PHE A 198 6.11 -10.69 15.14
C PHE A 198 5.26 -11.77 15.83
N CYS A 199 4.31 -11.34 16.66
CA CYS A 199 3.30 -12.23 17.25
C CYS A 199 1.93 -11.78 16.72
N PRO A 200 1.27 -12.58 15.85
CA PRO A 200 -0.03 -12.24 15.26
C PRO A 200 -1.17 -12.02 16.27
N SER A 201 -0.98 -12.41 17.53
CA SER A 201 -2.01 -12.46 18.58
C SER A 201 -2.04 -11.24 19.50
N ALA A 202 -1.13 -10.27 19.35
CA ALA A 202 -1.10 -9.05 20.16
C ALA A 202 -1.46 -7.81 19.33
N PRO A 203 -2.14 -6.80 19.91
CA PRO A 203 -2.34 -5.51 19.23
C PRO A 203 -0.97 -4.95 18.86
N THR A 204 -0.67 -4.97 17.56
CA THR A 204 0.65 -4.60 17.06
C THR A 204 0.70 -3.09 16.85
N SER A 205 1.71 -2.46 17.46
CA SER A 205 2.02 -1.05 17.20
C SER A 205 2.22 -0.80 15.70
N ALA A 206 1.59 0.25 15.16
CA ALA A 206 1.80 0.71 13.78
C ALA A 206 3.28 0.78 13.38
N PHE A 207 4.13 1.22 14.30
CA PHE A 207 5.57 1.37 14.03
C PHE A 207 6.33 0.05 14.02
N ARG A 208 5.80 -1.00 14.64
CA ARG A 208 6.37 -2.35 14.50
C ARG A 208 6.18 -2.85 13.07
N ILE A 209 5.02 -2.60 12.48
CA ILE A 209 4.73 -2.90 11.08
C ILE A 209 5.69 -2.12 10.17
N VAL A 210 5.89 -0.82 10.42
CA VAL A 210 6.86 -0.01 9.66
C VAL A 210 8.28 -0.60 9.71
N VAL A 211 8.76 -0.99 10.90
CA VAL A 211 10.10 -1.60 11.05
C VAL A 211 10.18 -2.94 10.31
N GLU A 212 9.13 -3.75 10.33
CA GLU A 212 9.07 -5.03 9.61
C GLU A 212 9.07 -4.83 8.09
N VAL A 213 8.27 -3.88 7.58
CA VAL A 213 8.29 -3.50 6.16
C VAL A 213 9.68 -3.00 5.75
N LEU A 214 10.32 -2.15 6.55
CA LEU A 214 11.68 -1.67 6.27
C LEU A 214 12.71 -2.80 6.24
N ARG A 215 12.62 -3.77 7.16
CA ARG A 215 13.48 -4.96 7.15
C ARG A 215 13.26 -5.80 5.89
N ASN A 216 12.00 -6.05 5.53
CA ASN A 216 11.66 -6.79 4.32
C ASN A 216 12.14 -6.05 3.07
N LEU A 217 12.03 -4.71 3.01
CA LEU A 217 12.52 -3.90 1.88
C LEU A 217 14.02 -3.99 1.74
N LEU A 218 14.76 -3.91 2.84
CA LEU A 218 16.22 -4.08 2.83
C LEU A 218 16.60 -5.50 2.37
N GLN A 219 15.91 -6.52 2.85
CA GLN A 219 16.15 -7.90 2.42
C GLN A 219 15.90 -8.07 0.92
N CYS A 220 14.77 -7.56 0.42
CA CYS A 220 14.42 -7.69 -0.98
C CYS A 220 15.37 -6.90 -1.89
N ALA A 221 15.89 -5.76 -1.43
CA ALA A 221 16.92 -5.00 -2.14
C ALA A 221 18.35 -5.59 -2.02
N GLY A 222 18.55 -6.73 -1.37
CA GLY A 222 19.87 -7.34 -1.15
C GLY A 222 20.77 -6.57 -0.16
N LEU A 223 20.16 -5.72 0.68
CA LEU A 223 20.80 -4.87 1.67
C LEU A 223 20.80 -5.50 3.07
N ASP A 224 20.86 -6.83 3.18
CA ASP A 224 20.85 -7.56 4.45
C ASP A 224 21.94 -7.07 5.41
N ARG A 225 23.14 -6.78 4.90
CA ARG A 225 24.27 -6.27 5.71
C ARG A 225 23.95 -4.92 6.36
N LEU A 226 23.18 -4.07 5.68
CA LEU A 226 22.71 -2.81 6.23
C LEU A 226 21.68 -3.07 7.33
N ALA A 227 20.69 -3.93 7.09
CA ALA A 227 19.69 -4.31 8.11
C ALA A 227 20.36 -4.84 9.39
N HIS A 228 21.29 -5.79 9.27
CA HIS A 228 22.06 -6.32 10.41
C HIS A 228 22.89 -5.24 11.11
N SER A 229 23.46 -4.29 10.35
CA SER A 229 24.18 -3.17 10.93
C SER A 229 23.25 -2.23 11.70
N MET A 230 22.03 -1.99 11.20
CA MET A 230 21.03 -1.19 11.89
C MET A 230 20.58 -1.85 13.20
N ASP A 231 20.37 -3.17 13.20
CA ASP A 231 20.05 -3.93 14.41
C ASP A 231 21.18 -3.85 15.45
N ARG A 232 22.44 -4.06 15.02
CA ARG A 232 23.61 -4.04 15.92
C ARG A 232 23.83 -2.69 16.61
N HIS A 233 23.49 -1.59 15.95
CA HIS A 233 23.63 -0.25 16.52
C HIS A 233 22.33 0.28 17.13
N GLU A 234 21.32 -0.59 17.31
CA GLU A 234 20.01 -0.25 17.86
C GLU A 234 19.34 0.94 17.13
N LEU A 235 19.60 1.08 15.82
CA LEU A 235 19.18 2.26 15.05
C LEU A 235 17.66 2.39 14.96
N TRP A 236 16.93 1.29 14.91
CA TRP A 236 15.47 1.31 14.94
C TRP A 236 14.95 2.04 16.17
N GLY A 237 15.58 1.80 17.33
CA GLY A 237 15.23 2.47 18.58
C GLY A 237 15.60 3.95 18.56
N GLN A 238 16.78 4.28 18.03
CA GLN A 238 17.22 5.68 17.90
C GLN A 238 16.29 6.48 16.99
N LEU A 239 15.89 5.92 15.84
CA LEU A 239 15.00 6.56 14.87
C LEU A 239 13.59 6.81 15.43
N LEU A 240 13.09 5.94 16.31
CA LEU A 240 11.80 6.11 16.97
C LEU A 240 11.85 7.06 18.19
N GLY A 241 13.04 7.33 18.72
CA GLY A 241 13.23 8.11 19.93
C GLY A 241 13.20 9.63 19.70
N ALA A 242 12.40 10.34 20.50
CA ALA A 242 12.15 11.77 20.37
C ALA A 242 13.42 12.64 20.38
N ALA A 243 14.41 12.28 21.21
CA ALA A 243 15.67 13.00 21.36
C ALA A 243 16.81 12.44 20.50
N THR A 244 16.63 11.25 19.92
CA THR A 244 17.71 10.46 19.30
C THR A 244 17.55 10.31 17.79
N TRP A 245 16.38 10.60 17.22
CA TRP A 245 16.10 10.31 15.81
C TRP A 245 17.05 11.04 14.86
N ARG A 246 17.51 12.24 15.21
CA ARG A 246 18.47 13.01 14.39
C ARG A 246 19.81 12.29 14.31
N ASP A 247 20.33 11.84 15.44
CA ASP A 247 21.59 11.11 15.49
C ASP A 247 21.47 9.71 14.88
N GLY A 248 20.29 9.09 15.02
CA GLY A 248 19.92 7.85 14.34
C GLY A 248 19.96 7.99 12.81
N LEU A 249 19.32 9.02 12.24
CA LEU A 249 19.35 9.31 10.81
C LEU A 249 20.76 9.58 10.30
N ARG A 250 21.53 10.38 11.03
CA ARG A 250 22.92 10.66 10.66
C ARG A 250 23.77 9.39 10.64
N THR A 251 23.57 8.53 11.63
CA THR A 251 24.28 7.25 11.71
C THR A 251 23.85 6.30 10.60
N LEU A 252 22.56 6.29 10.24
CA LEU A 252 22.06 5.55 9.07
C LEU A 252 22.73 6.02 7.78
N ALA A 253 22.74 7.32 7.49
CA ALA A 253 23.38 7.89 6.30
C ALA A 253 24.88 7.50 6.22
N ARG A 254 25.61 7.63 7.33
CA ARG A 254 27.02 7.20 7.41
C ARG A 254 27.21 5.70 7.20
N LEU A 255 26.33 4.85 7.72
CA LEU A 255 26.41 3.40 7.51
C LEU A 255 26.13 3.04 6.06
N MET A 256 25.15 3.67 5.43
CA MET A 256 24.83 3.49 4.01
C MET A 256 26.01 3.90 3.14
N ALA A 257 26.63 5.06 3.43
CA ALA A 257 27.77 5.55 2.69
C ALA A 257 29.03 4.66 2.84
N ARG A 258 29.26 4.10 4.04
CA ARG A 258 30.44 3.26 4.31
C ARG A 258 30.31 1.82 3.79
N ASN A 259 29.13 1.21 3.97
CA ASN A 259 28.97 -0.24 3.79
C ASN A 259 28.27 -0.61 2.48
N SER A 260 27.47 0.30 1.91
CA SER A 260 26.54 -0.02 0.81
C SER A 260 26.43 1.11 -0.22
N TRP A 261 27.46 1.95 -0.39
CA TRP A 261 27.43 3.17 -1.23
C TRP A 261 26.72 2.98 -2.58
N HIS A 262 27.18 2.00 -3.38
CA HIS A 262 26.64 1.77 -4.72
C HIS A 262 25.16 1.37 -4.72
N GLN A 263 24.75 0.55 -3.74
CA GLN A 263 23.35 0.08 -3.62
C GLN A 263 22.44 1.16 -3.01
N CYS A 264 22.99 2.06 -2.18
CA CYS A 264 22.25 3.15 -1.54
C CYS A 264 22.27 4.46 -2.36
N THR A 265 23.04 4.55 -3.45
CA THR A 265 23.09 5.74 -4.32
C THR A 265 21.71 6.22 -4.79
N PRO A 266 20.78 5.33 -5.18
CA PRO A 266 19.41 5.74 -5.52
C PRO A 266 18.65 6.41 -4.36
N ILE A 267 18.88 5.97 -3.11
CA ILE A 267 18.26 6.58 -1.92
C ILE A 267 18.76 8.01 -1.73
N PHE A 268 20.07 8.24 -1.81
CA PHE A 268 20.65 9.58 -1.72
C PHE A 268 20.14 10.50 -2.85
N SER A 269 20.07 9.95 -4.07
CA SER A 269 19.54 10.69 -5.23
C SER A 269 18.07 11.06 -5.04
N HIS A 270 17.27 10.16 -4.45
CA HIS A 270 15.86 10.43 -4.14
C HIS A 270 15.71 11.55 -3.09
N VAL A 271 16.45 11.48 -1.98
CA VAL A 271 16.45 12.55 -0.95
C VAL A 271 16.87 13.90 -1.54
N GLN A 272 17.88 13.92 -2.42
CA GLN A 272 18.30 15.13 -3.11
C GLN A 272 17.19 15.71 -4.00
N LYS A 273 16.47 14.86 -4.76
CA LYS A 273 15.32 15.30 -5.56
C LYS A 273 14.22 15.89 -4.68
N LEU A 274 13.90 15.26 -3.55
CA LEU A 274 12.91 15.78 -2.61
C LEU A 274 13.25 17.21 -2.14
N LEU A 275 14.53 17.46 -1.82
CA LEU A 275 15.03 18.79 -1.42
C LEU A 275 14.98 19.83 -2.55
N GLN A 276 15.09 19.41 -3.81
CA GLN A 276 15.02 20.31 -4.97
C GLN A 276 13.59 20.76 -5.29
N TYR A 277 12.60 19.85 -5.13
CA TYR A 277 11.23 20.09 -5.60
C TYR A 277 10.25 20.64 -4.54
N HIS A 278 10.73 21.03 -3.35
CA HIS A 278 9.98 21.73 -2.27
C HIS A 278 8.62 21.14 -1.84
N GLN A 279 8.23 19.94 -2.29
CA GLN A 279 6.99 19.25 -1.87
C GLN A 279 7.20 18.36 -0.64
N LEU A 280 8.01 18.83 0.32
CA LEU A 280 8.45 18.03 1.43
C LEU A 280 7.43 17.95 2.57
N GLN A 281 6.59 18.98 2.76
CA GLN A 281 5.64 19.04 3.88
C GLN A 281 6.32 18.65 5.21
N TRP A 282 5.86 17.58 5.87
CA TRP A 282 6.40 17.05 7.12
C TRP A 282 7.75 16.32 6.98
N ARG A 283 8.21 16.04 5.76
CA ARG A 283 9.46 15.32 5.43
C ARG A 283 10.69 16.23 5.33
N GLU A 284 10.53 17.55 5.41
CA GLU A 284 11.62 18.52 5.16
C GLU A 284 12.78 18.37 6.15
N VAL A 285 12.48 18.39 7.45
CA VAL A 285 13.51 18.32 8.49
C VAL A 285 14.25 16.97 8.46
N PRO A 286 13.57 15.80 8.36
CA PRO A 286 14.25 14.52 8.16
C PRO A 286 15.15 14.50 6.91
N ALA A 287 14.69 15.05 5.79
CA ALA A 287 15.47 15.10 4.55
C ALA A 287 16.75 15.93 4.69
N MET A 288 16.66 17.11 5.32
CA MET A 288 17.83 17.95 5.58
C MET A 288 18.83 17.26 6.51
N VAL A 289 18.36 16.62 7.59
CA VAL A 289 19.24 15.90 8.53
C VAL A 289 19.95 14.73 7.84
N PHE A 290 19.26 14.03 6.95
CA PHE A 290 19.83 12.92 6.20
C PHE A 290 20.85 13.40 5.15
N TYR A 291 20.60 14.52 4.47
CA TYR A 291 21.44 15.03 3.38
C TYR A 291 22.76 15.67 3.84
N VAL A 292 22.83 16.14 5.09
CA VAL A 292 24.02 16.85 5.61
C VAL A 292 25.20 15.91 5.94
N GLU A 293 24.98 14.60 5.94
CA GLU A 293 25.99 13.57 6.23
C GLU A 293 26.56 12.93 4.96
#